data_AF-A0AAV6XC10-F1
#
_entry.id   AF-A0AAV6XC10-F1
#
_cell.length_a   1.000
_cell.length_b   1.000
_cell.length_c   1.000
_cell.angle_alpha   90.00
_cell.angle_beta   90.00
_cell.angle_gamma   90.00
#
_symmetry.space_group_name_H-M   'P 1'
#
loop_
_entity.id
_entity.type
_entity.pdbx_description
1 polymer ?
#
loop_
_entity_poly.entity_id
_entity_poly.type
_entity_poly.pdbx_seq_one_letter_code
_entity_poly.pdbx_strand_id
1 'polypeptide(L)'
;MVGFGLGSVIQCFDWERVGEELVDMTEAVGLTLPRAQPLMASCKVRPVAEKLLRNLPPSPILNLPILGHLYLLKKPLYRSLAKISDRYGPVNLLHFGSRRVLVVASPSAADECLNKNDIIFANRPKLLSGKYFGYNYTSMAWSSYGDHWRNLRKISAIEILSTHKLQLLHSIRADEIRSMIRSLSRDSQGKKLVDMKTVFLELTMNVMMRMMAGKRYYGENVEDAEEAKRFREIVTETLRLGGATNLGDFLPVIRWLGVGDAEKSLIEVQNKRDAFLQELVEECKIRFRSYGGDAAATEGKTKTMIEMMLALQEKEPDYYKDEIIRSLMLE
;
A
#
# COMPACT_ATOMS: atom_id res chain seq x y z
N MET A 1 -7.87 25.97 -2.83
CA MET A 1 -6.74 25.93 -3.78
C MET A 1 -6.11 27.33 -3.94
N VAL A 2 -6.90 28.38 -4.16
CA VAL A 2 -6.43 29.77 -4.32
C VAL A 2 -5.66 30.30 -3.09
N GLY A 3 -6.15 30.05 -1.86
CA GLY A 3 -5.48 30.54 -0.64
C GLY A 3 -4.08 29.97 -0.40
N PHE A 4 -3.84 28.71 -0.80
CA PHE A 4 -2.50 28.10 -0.72
C PHE A 4 -1.55 28.69 -1.76
N GLY A 5 -2.07 28.99 -2.97
CA GLY A 5 -1.32 29.69 -4.01
C GLY A 5 -0.89 31.08 -3.55
N LEU A 6 -1.82 31.87 -3.01
CA LEU A 6 -1.51 33.22 -2.53
C LEU A 6 -0.56 33.22 -1.34
N GLY A 7 -0.75 32.30 -0.38
CA GLY A 7 0.17 32.14 0.76
C GLY A 7 1.58 31.78 0.32
N SER A 8 1.73 30.93 -0.71
CA SER A 8 3.04 30.58 -1.28
C SER A 8 3.70 31.78 -1.96
N VAL A 9 2.93 32.59 -2.69
CA VAL A 9 3.43 33.79 -3.37
C VAL A 9 3.89 34.86 -2.37
N ILE A 10 3.19 35.03 -1.25
CA ILE A 10 3.59 35.95 -0.17
C ILE A 10 4.80 35.43 0.60
N GLN A 11 4.87 34.12 0.85
CA GLN A 11 5.94 33.54 1.64
C GLN A 11 7.26 33.43 0.87
N CYS A 12 7.20 33.20 -0.45
CA CYS A 12 8.38 32.95 -1.28
C CYS A 12 9.04 34.19 -1.86
N PHE A 13 8.36 35.32 -1.88
CA PHE A 13 8.83 36.52 -2.58
C PHE A 13 8.67 37.77 -1.71
N ASP A 14 9.66 38.65 -1.78
CA ASP A 14 9.54 40.03 -1.33
C ASP A 14 8.95 40.86 -2.47
N TRP A 15 7.90 41.60 -2.14
CA TRP A 15 7.15 42.42 -3.08
C TRP A 15 7.40 43.88 -2.77
N GLU A 16 7.82 44.63 -3.78
CA GLU A 16 8.08 46.06 -3.69
C GLU A 16 7.21 46.80 -4.70
N ARG A 17 6.79 48.02 -4.33
CA ARG A 17 6.04 48.90 -5.22
C ARG A 17 6.97 49.47 -6.28
N VAL A 18 6.45 49.66 -7.49
CA VAL A 18 7.17 50.33 -8.58
C VAL A 18 7.07 51.85 -8.36
N GLY A 19 7.71 52.34 -7.29
CA GLY A 19 7.68 53.76 -6.87
C GLY A 19 7.16 53.98 -5.44
N GLU A 20 7.22 55.24 -5.00
CA GLU A 20 6.80 55.64 -3.64
C GLU A 20 5.29 55.90 -3.54
N GLU A 21 4.63 56.12 -4.67
CA GLU A 21 3.21 56.41 -4.78
C GLU A 21 2.36 55.24 -4.25
N LEU A 22 1.24 55.57 -3.60
CA LEU A 22 0.28 54.58 -3.14
C LEU A 22 -0.37 53.90 -4.34
N VAL A 23 -0.72 52.62 -4.18
CA VAL A 23 -1.38 51.84 -5.23
C VAL A 23 -2.73 52.50 -5.55
N ASP A 24 -2.92 52.85 -6.82
CA ASP A 24 -4.18 53.40 -7.30
C ASP A 24 -5.28 52.33 -7.22
N MET A 25 -6.26 52.58 -6.36
CA MET A 25 -7.41 51.70 -6.15
C MET A 25 -8.63 52.13 -6.97
N THR A 26 -8.50 53.08 -7.90
CA THR A 26 -9.60 53.54 -8.75
C THR A 26 -10.17 52.37 -9.56
N GLU A 27 -11.50 52.29 -9.62
CA GLU A 27 -12.21 51.20 -10.29
C GLU A 27 -12.44 51.51 -11.77
N ALA A 28 -12.20 50.52 -12.62
CA ALA A 28 -12.63 50.53 -14.01
C ALA A 28 -14.04 49.96 -14.14
N VAL A 29 -14.72 50.33 -15.22
CA VAL A 29 -16.02 49.79 -15.59
C VAL A 29 -15.89 48.28 -15.85
N GLY A 30 -16.58 47.45 -15.08
CA GLY A 30 -16.60 46.01 -15.28
C GLY A 30 -17.41 45.24 -14.23
N LEU A 31 -17.68 43.95 -14.52
CA LEU A 31 -18.50 43.07 -13.67
C LEU A 31 -17.82 42.63 -12.35
N THR A 32 -16.50 42.73 -12.25
CA THR A 32 -15.71 42.13 -11.14
C THR A 32 -14.80 43.13 -10.43
N LEU A 33 -15.22 44.40 -10.32
CA LEU A 33 -14.41 45.48 -9.70
C LEU A 33 -12.95 45.53 -10.20
N PRO A 34 -12.70 45.53 -11.53
CA PRO A 34 -11.34 45.63 -12.04
C PRO A 34 -10.75 47.00 -11.66
N ARG A 35 -9.44 47.05 -11.39
CA ARG A 35 -8.76 48.32 -11.14
C ARG A 35 -8.46 49.02 -12.46
N ALA A 36 -8.59 50.35 -12.49
CA ALA A 36 -8.35 51.18 -13.66
C ALA A 36 -6.91 51.08 -14.16
N GLN A 37 -5.98 50.90 -13.22
CA GLN A 37 -4.59 50.61 -13.52
C GLN A 37 -4.22 49.19 -13.05
N PRO A 38 -3.47 48.41 -13.86
CA PRO A 38 -2.95 47.12 -13.44
C PRO A 38 -2.02 47.26 -12.23
N LEU A 39 -2.10 46.31 -11.28
CA LEU A 39 -1.16 46.24 -10.17
C LEU A 39 0.22 45.79 -10.70
N MET A 40 1.17 46.72 -10.73
CA MET A 40 2.56 46.45 -11.07
C MET A 40 3.39 46.38 -9.77
N ALA A 41 4.19 45.33 -9.61
CA ALA A 41 5.08 45.16 -8.46
C ALA A 41 6.40 44.52 -8.92
N SER A 42 7.51 44.94 -8.32
CA SER A 42 8.77 44.21 -8.44
C SER A 42 8.78 43.06 -7.44
N CYS A 43 9.36 41.94 -7.87
CA CYS A 43 9.34 40.68 -7.14
C CYS A 43 10.76 40.18 -7.00
N LYS A 44 11.21 39.96 -5.76
CA LYS A 44 12.51 39.37 -5.45
C LYS A 44 12.31 38.06 -4.71
N VAL A 45 12.95 36.98 -5.18
CA VAL A 45 12.84 35.68 -4.52
C VAL A 45 13.54 35.74 -3.16
N ARG A 46 12.87 35.28 -2.11
CA ARG A 46 13.48 35.20 -0.77
C ARG A 46 14.55 34.10 -0.73
N PRO A 47 15.62 34.25 0.08
CA PRO A 47 16.67 33.22 0.20
C PRO A 47 16.15 31.83 0.60
N VAL A 48 15.09 31.76 1.40
CA VAL A 48 14.43 30.49 1.77
C VAL A 48 13.79 29.84 0.53
N ALA A 49 13.11 30.62 -0.30
CA ALA A 49 12.54 30.13 -1.54
C ALA A 49 13.62 29.78 -2.57
N GLU A 50 14.69 30.58 -2.69
CA GLU A 50 15.83 30.26 -3.54
C GLU A 50 16.49 28.95 -3.12
N LYS A 51 16.71 28.73 -1.82
CA LYS A 51 17.29 27.49 -1.28
C LYS A 51 16.37 26.30 -1.52
N LEU A 52 15.06 26.46 -1.35
CA LEU A 52 14.07 25.42 -1.65
C LEU A 52 13.99 25.10 -3.14
N LEU A 53 14.18 26.10 -4.01
CA LEU A 53 14.21 25.94 -5.47
C LEU A 53 15.55 25.35 -5.97
N ARG A 54 16.66 25.66 -5.31
CA ARG A 54 18.02 25.20 -5.67
C ARG A 54 18.38 23.82 -5.12
N ASN A 55 17.73 23.36 -4.03
CA ASN A 55 18.06 22.08 -3.38
C ASN A 55 17.15 20.90 -3.80
N LEU A 56 16.39 21.05 -4.88
CA LEU A 56 15.61 19.91 -5.38
C LEU A 56 16.53 18.90 -6.09
N PRO A 57 16.27 17.60 -5.93
CA PRO A 57 16.94 16.59 -6.74
C PRO A 57 16.75 16.86 -8.23
N PRO A 58 17.71 16.46 -9.08
CA PRO A 58 17.61 16.60 -10.52
C PRO A 58 16.30 16.00 -11.05
N SER A 59 15.73 16.65 -12.05
CA SER A 59 14.46 16.26 -12.67
C SER A 59 14.59 16.31 -14.19
N PRO A 60 13.89 15.43 -14.94
CA PRO A 60 13.68 15.63 -16.36
C PRO A 60 13.17 17.05 -16.65
N ILE A 61 13.70 17.66 -17.71
CA ILE A 61 13.42 19.07 -18.05
C ILE A 61 11.97 19.24 -18.51
N LEU A 62 11.47 18.30 -19.31
CA LEU A 62 10.13 18.38 -19.87
C LEU A 62 9.09 17.85 -18.87
N ASN A 63 8.41 18.76 -18.19
CA ASN A 63 7.32 18.47 -17.27
C ASN A 63 5.99 18.90 -17.91
N LEU A 64 5.20 17.94 -18.43
CA LEU A 64 3.96 18.26 -19.15
C LEU A 64 2.87 18.76 -18.18
N PRO A 65 2.08 19.78 -18.54
CA PRO A 65 0.94 20.22 -17.74
C PRO A 65 -0.02 19.05 -17.47
N ILE A 66 -0.55 18.96 -16.25
CA ILE A 66 -1.48 17.92 -15.76
C ILE A 66 -0.87 16.53 -15.65
N LEU A 67 -0.14 16.05 -16.67
CA LEU A 67 0.41 14.70 -16.75
C LEU A 67 1.74 14.53 -15.98
N GLY A 68 2.52 15.60 -15.89
CA GLY A 68 3.86 15.58 -15.34
C GLY A 68 4.82 14.75 -16.19
N HIS A 69 5.56 13.84 -15.55
CA HIS A 69 6.48 12.86 -16.13
C HIS A 69 5.86 11.49 -16.40
N LEU A 70 4.54 11.31 -16.24
CA LEU A 70 3.90 10.00 -16.49
C LEU A 70 4.15 9.47 -17.91
N TYR A 71 4.34 10.36 -18.90
CA TYR A 71 4.66 9.99 -20.28
C TYR A 71 6.01 9.26 -20.43
N LEU A 72 6.93 9.41 -19.46
CA LEU A 72 8.21 8.71 -19.44
C LEU A 72 8.08 7.27 -18.93
N LEU A 73 6.96 6.93 -18.28
CA LEU A 73 6.78 5.63 -17.62
C LEU A 73 6.17 4.63 -18.59
N LYS A 74 6.94 3.60 -18.93
CA LYS A 74 6.48 2.41 -19.65
C LYS A 74 6.41 1.21 -18.72
N LYS A 75 5.57 0.23 -19.05
CA LYS A 75 5.56 -1.06 -18.35
C LYS A 75 6.77 -1.91 -18.77
N PRO A 76 7.45 -2.58 -17.83
CA PRO A 76 7.26 -2.50 -16.37
C PRO A 76 7.88 -1.23 -15.78
N LEU A 77 7.21 -0.66 -14.77
CA LEU A 77 7.54 0.64 -14.18
C LEU A 77 9.00 0.75 -13.72
N TYR A 78 9.51 -0.26 -13.02
CA TYR A 78 10.85 -0.24 -12.44
C TYR A 78 11.96 -0.09 -13.49
N ARG A 79 11.79 -0.61 -14.72
CA ARG A 79 12.78 -0.44 -15.80
C ARG A 79 12.82 0.98 -16.33
N SER A 80 11.66 1.64 -16.39
CA SER A 80 11.58 3.04 -16.80
C SER A 80 12.23 3.94 -15.74
N LEU A 81 11.95 3.67 -14.45
CA LEU A 81 12.58 4.39 -13.34
C LEU A 81 14.10 4.21 -13.31
N ALA A 82 14.59 2.98 -13.51
CA ALA A 82 16.04 2.72 -13.58
C ALA A 82 16.71 3.54 -14.69
N LYS A 83 16.16 3.55 -15.91
CA LYS A 83 16.69 4.35 -17.04
C LYS A 83 16.68 5.86 -16.77
N ILE A 84 15.69 6.34 -16.03
CA ILE A 84 15.63 7.74 -15.61
C ILE A 84 16.76 8.01 -14.60
N SER A 85 16.93 7.15 -13.60
CA SER A 85 18.01 7.28 -12.62
C SER A 85 19.40 7.20 -13.24
N ASP A 86 19.61 6.34 -14.25
CA ASP A 86 20.88 6.27 -14.99
C ASP A 86 21.23 7.59 -15.70
N ARG A 87 20.20 8.35 -16.12
CA ARG A 87 20.36 9.62 -16.86
C ARG A 87 20.45 10.84 -15.95
N TYR A 88 19.61 10.91 -14.93
CA TYR A 88 19.46 12.11 -14.10
C TYR A 88 20.13 11.97 -12.72
N GLY A 89 20.65 10.80 -12.39
CA GLY A 89 21.31 10.51 -11.13
C GLY A 89 20.47 9.64 -10.19
N PRO A 90 21.12 9.06 -9.16
CA PRO A 90 20.52 8.06 -8.28
C PRO A 90 19.43 8.61 -7.36
N VAL A 91 19.35 9.92 -7.17
CA VAL A 91 18.25 10.59 -6.46
C VAL A 91 17.69 11.62 -7.41
N ASN A 92 16.48 11.40 -7.90
CA ASN A 92 15.83 12.28 -8.87
C ASN A 92 14.36 12.52 -8.52
N LEU A 93 13.85 13.69 -8.92
CA LEU A 93 12.49 14.11 -8.64
C LEU A 93 11.63 13.96 -9.89
N LEU A 94 10.49 13.29 -9.75
CA LEU A 94 9.48 13.14 -10.78
C LEU A 94 8.14 13.74 -10.36
N HIS A 95 7.30 14.06 -11.34
CA HIS A 95 5.92 14.50 -11.13
C HIS A 95 4.99 13.47 -11.77
N PHE A 96 4.24 12.73 -10.95
CA PHE A 96 3.20 11.83 -11.44
C PHE A 96 1.88 12.58 -11.36
N GLY A 97 1.52 13.24 -12.46
CA GLY A 97 0.42 14.19 -12.51
C GLY A 97 0.54 15.26 -11.42
N SER A 98 -0.37 15.27 -10.45
CA SER A 98 -0.36 16.22 -9.33
C SER A 98 0.55 15.84 -8.16
N ARG A 99 1.20 14.66 -8.19
CA ARG A 99 2.05 14.17 -7.09
C ARG A 99 3.53 14.28 -7.42
N ARG A 100 4.32 14.76 -6.47
CA ARG A 100 5.79 14.66 -6.55
C ARG A 100 6.24 13.30 -6.05
N VAL A 101 7.18 12.69 -6.76
CA VAL A 101 7.73 11.36 -6.49
C VAL A 101 9.24 11.44 -6.50
N LEU A 102 9.85 11.19 -5.34
CA LEU A 102 11.29 11.06 -5.22
C LEU A 102 11.68 9.62 -5.57
N VAL A 103 12.54 9.46 -6.57
CA VAL A 103 13.11 8.16 -6.95
C VAL A 103 14.48 8.03 -6.30
N VAL A 104 14.64 6.99 -5.49
CA VAL A 104 15.90 6.65 -4.82
C VAL A 104 16.42 5.35 -5.40
N ALA A 105 17.59 5.41 -6.01
CA ALA A 105 18.21 4.33 -6.79
C ALA A 105 19.70 4.12 -6.46
N SER A 106 20.15 4.54 -5.27
CA SER A 106 21.46 4.15 -4.72
C SER A 106 21.35 3.58 -3.31
N PRO A 107 22.24 2.65 -2.92
CA PRO A 107 22.28 2.12 -1.57
C PRO A 107 22.52 3.20 -0.51
N SER A 108 23.40 4.18 -0.78
CA SER A 108 23.71 5.25 0.18
C SER A 108 22.52 6.16 0.46
N ALA A 109 21.76 6.53 -0.59
CA ALA A 109 20.55 7.34 -0.42
C ALA A 109 19.41 6.52 0.21
N ALA A 110 19.32 5.23 -0.11
CA ALA A 110 18.36 4.34 0.56
C ALA A 110 18.65 4.20 2.07
N ASP A 111 19.92 4.09 2.47
CA ASP A 111 20.32 4.10 3.89
C ASP A 111 19.92 5.43 4.57
N GLU A 112 20.14 6.57 3.90
CA GLU A 112 19.73 7.86 4.45
C GLU A 112 18.21 7.97 4.65
N CYS A 113 17.42 7.46 3.71
CA CYS A 113 15.95 7.49 3.80
C CYS A 113 15.37 6.44 4.77
N LEU A 114 15.89 5.21 4.76
CA LEU A 114 15.26 4.05 5.40
C LEU A 114 15.92 3.64 6.72
N ASN A 115 17.06 4.24 7.07
CA ASN A 115 17.76 4.01 8.33
C ASN A 115 17.86 5.31 9.14
N LYS A 116 18.51 6.35 8.60
CA LYS A 116 18.73 7.61 9.35
C LYS A 116 17.48 8.46 9.53
N ASN A 117 16.59 8.46 8.52
CA ASN A 117 15.36 9.25 8.49
C ASN A 117 14.11 8.36 8.34
N ASP A 118 14.20 7.12 8.83
CA ASP A 118 13.21 6.06 8.64
C ASP A 118 11.77 6.51 8.98
N ILE A 119 11.56 7.20 10.10
CA ILE A 119 10.24 7.70 10.54
C ILE A 119 9.66 8.70 9.54
N ILE A 120 10.48 9.58 8.95
CA ILE A 120 10.02 10.59 7.98
C ILE A 120 9.53 9.90 6.70
N PHE A 121 10.22 8.86 6.26
CA PHE A 121 9.89 8.09 5.06
C PHE A 121 8.95 6.89 5.31
N ALA A 122 8.54 6.66 6.56
CA ALA A 122 7.65 5.55 6.92
C ALA A 122 6.18 5.78 6.53
N ASN A 123 5.79 6.99 6.12
CA ASN A 123 4.42 7.29 5.70
C ASN A 123 4.05 6.65 4.35
N ARG A 124 2.75 6.37 4.17
CA ARG A 124 2.23 5.72 2.96
C ARG A 124 1.44 6.70 2.10
N PRO A 125 1.64 6.72 0.77
CA PRO A 125 0.83 7.54 -0.11
C PRO A 125 -0.63 7.05 -0.09
N LYS A 126 -1.59 7.98 -0.02
CA LYS A 126 -3.02 7.67 -0.07
C LYS A 126 -3.45 7.28 -1.49
N LEU A 127 -3.23 6.02 -1.87
CA LEU A 127 -3.63 5.43 -3.15
C LEU A 127 -5.00 4.75 -3.04
N LEU A 128 -5.72 4.56 -4.16
CA LEU A 128 -7.00 3.85 -4.18
C LEU A 128 -6.89 2.44 -3.60
N SER A 129 -5.80 1.72 -3.91
CA SER A 129 -5.52 0.41 -3.31
C SER A 129 -5.47 0.46 -1.78
N GLY A 130 -4.81 1.46 -1.20
CA GLY A 130 -4.77 1.65 0.26
C GLY A 130 -6.13 2.03 0.87
N LYS A 131 -7.00 2.70 0.10
CA LYS A 131 -8.36 3.01 0.52
C LYS A 131 -9.23 1.76 0.64
N TYR A 132 -9.22 0.90 -0.38
CA TYR A 132 -10.12 -0.25 -0.45
C TYR A 132 -9.50 -1.53 0.12
N PHE A 133 -8.27 -1.86 -0.27
CA PHE A 133 -7.59 -3.06 0.26
C PHE A 133 -6.97 -2.84 1.63
N GLY A 134 -6.66 -1.59 1.99
CA GLY A 134 -6.07 -1.24 3.28
C GLY A 134 -7.06 -0.72 4.33
N TYR A 135 -8.37 -0.97 4.16
CA TYR A 135 -9.43 -0.52 5.07
C TYR A 135 -9.34 0.97 5.41
N ASN A 136 -9.39 1.81 4.39
CA ASN A 136 -9.23 3.25 4.51
C ASN A 136 -7.90 3.63 5.20
N TYR A 137 -6.80 3.02 4.74
CA TYR A 137 -5.43 3.29 5.22
C TYR A 137 -5.18 2.93 6.68
N THR A 138 -5.90 1.94 7.23
CA THR A 138 -5.73 1.47 8.62
C THR A 138 -4.96 0.17 8.73
N SER A 139 -4.86 -0.61 7.65
CA SER A 139 -4.04 -1.83 7.57
C SER A 139 -2.54 -1.55 7.78
N MET A 140 -1.75 -2.54 8.20
CA MET A 140 -0.32 -2.38 8.49
C MET A 140 0.49 -2.01 7.23
N ALA A 141 0.13 -2.52 6.05
CA ALA A 141 0.79 -2.19 4.79
C ALA A 141 0.54 -0.74 4.35
N TRP A 142 -0.64 -0.18 4.66
CA TRP A 142 -1.12 1.10 4.13
C TRP A 142 -1.24 2.24 5.14
N SER A 143 -1.15 1.96 6.45
CA SER A 143 -1.17 3.00 7.47
C SER A 143 0.14 3.77 7.51
N SER A 144 0.02 5.07 7.78
CA SER A 144 1.16 5.94 8.01
C SER A 144 1.74 5.71 9.40
N TYR A 145 3.00 6.10 9.61
CA TYR A 145 3.65 5.91 10.89
C TYR A 145 2.91 6.68 11.98
N GLY A 146 2.73 6.05 13.12
CA GLY A 146 1.99 6.55 14.26
C GLY A 146 1.67 5.41 15.23
N ASP A 147 1.00 5.74 16.34
CA ASP A 147 0.75 4.77 17.40
C ASP A 147 -0.04 3.55 16.92
N HIS A 148 -1.03 3.76 16.05
CA HIS A 148 -1.80 2.67 15.42
C HIS A 148 -0.91 1.69 14.64
N TRP A 149 -0.05 2.21 13.74
CA TRP A 149 0.86 1.37 12.95
C TRP A 149 1.87 0.63 13.84
N ARG A 150 2.43 1.32 14.84
CA ARG A 150 3.36 0.72 15.81
C ARG A 150 2.69 -0.40 16.59
N ASN A 151 1.42 -0.22 16.96
CA ASN A 151 0.61 -1.22 17.65
C ASN A 151 0.42 -2.48 16.78
N LEU A 152 -0.02 -2.31 15.53
CA LEU A 152 -0.17 -3.43 14.57
C LEU A 152 1.15 -4.17 14.36
N ARG A 153 2.26 -3.45 14.22
CA ARG A 153 3.61 -4.03 14.08
C ARG A 153 4.02 -4.83 15.31
N LYS A 154 3.75 -4.31 16.51
CA LYS A 154 4.03 -5.00 17.78
C LYS A 154 3.24 -6.31 17.88
N ILE A 155 1.93 -6.26 17.63
CA ILE A 155 1.07 -7.46 17.65
C ILE A 155 1.58 -8.48 16.63
N SER A 156 1.86 -8.05 15.39
CA SER A 156 2.34 -8.94 14.33
C SER A 156 3.66 -9.62 14.71
N ALA A 157 4.63 -8.86 15.22
CA ALA A 157 5.96 -9.39 15.54
C ALA A 157 5.95 -10.32 16.76
N ILE A 158 5.16 -10.02 17.78
CA ILE A 158 5.17 -10.77 19.04
C ILE A 158 4.19 -11.95 18.99
N GLU A 159 2.96 -11.72 18.53
CA GLU A 159 1.87 -12.68 18.69
C GLU A 159 1.71 -13.63 17.49
N ILE A 160 2.12 -13.18 16.30
CA ILE A 160 1.93 -13.93 15.05
C ILE A 160 3.26 -14.49 14.55
N LEU A 161 4.28 -13.64 14.43
CA LEU A 161 5.54 -13.95 13.73
C LEU A 161 6.73 -14.20 14.65
N SER A 162 6.53 -14.36 15.96
CA SER A 162 7.62 -14.65 16.87
C SER A 162 8.19 -16.05 16.64
N THR A 163 9.47 -16.25 16.98
CA THR A 163 10.18 -17.52 16.81
C THR A 163 9.42 -18.69 17.43
N HIS A 164 8.86 -18.49 18.62
CA HIS A 164 8.08 -19.51 19.32
C HIS A 164 6.80 -19.89 18.54
N LYS A 165 6.06 -18.90 18.05
CA LYS A 165 4.83 -19.12 17.26
C LYS A 165 5.12 -19.81 15.94
N LEU A 166 6.20 -19.43 15.26
CA LEU A 166 6.66 -20.08 14.04
C LEU A 166 7.13 -21.52 14.27
N GLN A 167 7.72 -21.82 15.43
CA GLN A 167 8.10 -23.18 15.82
C GLN A 167 6.88 -24.05 16.12
N LEU A 168 5.86 -23.53 16.81
CA LEU A 168 4.60 -24.24 17.05
C LEU A 168 3.96 -24.72 15.73
N LEU A 169 4.03 -23.89 14.68
CA LEU A 169 3.45 -24.16 13.36
C LEU A 169 4.47 -24.79 12.36
N HIS A 170 5.63 -25.25 12.83
CA HIS A 170 6.66 -25.81 11.96
C HIS A 170 6.19 -27.05 11.18
N SER A 171 5.38 -27.90 11.82
CA SER A 171 4.84 -29.13 11.21
C SER A 171 4.04 -28.84 9.94
N ILE A 172 3.29 -27.74 9.90
CA ILE A 172 2.50 -27.32 8.73
C ILE A 172 3.42 -27.04 7.54
N ARG A 173 4.50 -26.29 7.75
CA ARG A 173 5.46 -25.96 6.69
C ARG A 173 6.15 -27.22 6.16
N ALA A 174 6.59 -28.10 7.06
CA ALA A 174 7.22 -29.36 6.69
C ALA A 174 6.27 -30.26 5.89
N ASP A 175 4.99 -30.30 6.26
CA ASP A 175 3.97 -31.09 5.56
C ASP A 175 3.66 -30.54 4.17
N GLU A 176 3.52 -29.22 4.01
CA GLU A 176 3.33 -28.61 2.68
C GLU A 176 4.53 -28.80 1.75
N ILE A 177 5.76 -28.66 2.26
CA ILE A 177 6.97 -28.93 1.48
C ILE A 177 7.00 -30.40 1.04
N ARG A 178 6.66 -31.32 1.94
CA ARG A 178 6.60 -32.75 1.62
C ARG A 178 5.52 -33.05 0.57
N SER A 179 4.36 -32.41 0.68
CA SER A 179 3.27 -32.50 -0.31
C SER A 179 3.73 -32.04 -1.69
N MET A 180 4.39 -30.89 -1.77
CA MET A 180 4.98 -30.36 -3.00
C MET A 180 5.99 -31.34 -3.62
N ILE A 181 6.95 -31.84 -2.82
CA ILE A 181 7.97 -32.78 -3.29
C ILE A 181 7.32 -34.05 -3.85
N ARG A 182 6.30 -34.59 -3.16
CA ARG A 182 5.56 -35.76 -3.65
C ARG A 182 4.85 -35.47 -4.95
N SER A 183 4.22 -34.30 -5.09
CA SER A 183 3.56 -33.91 -6.34
C SER A 183 4.55 -33.84 -7.51
N LEU A 184 5.69 -33.17 -7.31
CA LEU A 184 6.75 -33.07 -8.31
C LEU A 184 7.35 -34.44 -8.65
N SER A 185 7.52 -35.32 -7.66
CA SER A 185 8.02 -36.68 -7.88
C SER A 185 7.07 -37.51 -8.74
N ARG A 186 5.75 -37.32 -8.61
CA ARG A 186 4.75 -37.98 -9.46
C ARG A 186 4.82 -37.46 -10.89
N ASP A 187 4.86 -36.14 -11.07
CA ASP A 187 4.99 -35.50 -12.39
C ASP A 187 6.33 -35.84 -13.08
N SER A 188 7.39 -36.10 -12.30
CA SER A 188 8.70 -36.53 -12.81
C SER A 188 8.65 -37.87 -13.52
N GLN A 189 7.75 -38.79 -13.14
CA GLN A 189 7.64 -40.10 -13.81
C GLN A 189 7.17 -39.96 -15.26
N GLY A 190 6.53 -38.84 -15.63
CA GLY A 190 6.07 -38.55 -16.99
C GLY A 190 6.93 -37.57 -17.79
N LYS A 191 8.07 -37.07 -17.27
CA LYS A 191 8.84 -35.94 -17.83
C LYS A 191 7.95 -34.72 -18.18
N LYS A 192 6.91 -34.50 -17.38
CA LYS A 192 5.95 -33.41 -17.61
C LYS A 192 6.64 -32.06 -17.35
N LEU A 193 6.37 -31.08 -18.21
CA LEU A 193 6.79 -29.70 -17.97
C LEU A 193 6.01 -29.14 -16.77
N VAL A 194 6.74 -28.56 -15.82
CA VAL A 194 6.17 -28.01 -14.58
C VAL A 194 6.33 -26.49 -14.57
N ASP A 195 5.24 -25.76 -14.35
CA ASP A 195 5.29 -24.33 -14.08
C ASP A 195 5.66 -24.08 -12.61
N MET A 196 6.95 -23.85 -12.37
CA MET A 196 7.49 -23.59 -11.03
C MET A 196 6.89 -22.35 -10.36
N LYS A 197 6.41 -21.37 -11.12
CA LYS A 197 5.75 -20.18 -10.54
C LYS A 197 4.46 -20.59 -9.84
N THR A 198 3.66 -21.42 -10.51
CA THR A 198 2.42 -21.96 -9.96
C THR A 198 2.74 -22.84 -8.74
N VAL A 199 3.71 -23.74 -8.83
CA VAL A 199 4.13 -24.60 -7.70
C VAL A 199 4.50 -23.80 -6.45
N PHE A 200 5.31 -22.74 -6.59
CA PHE A 200 5.71 -21.91 -5.45
C PHE A 200 4.57 -21.04 -4.92
N LEU A 201 3.69 -20.55 -5.79
CA LEU A 201 2.51 -19.81 -5.38
C LEU A 201 1.58 -20.70 -4.54
N GLU A 202 1.31 -21.92 -5.02
CA GLU A 202 0.49 -22.91 -4.32
C GLU A 202 1.08 -23.25 -2.95
N LEU A 203 2.38 -23.56 -2.90
CA LEU A 203 3.08 -23.82 -1.63
C LEU A 203 2.92 -22.66 -0.66
N THR A 204 3.19 -21.44 -1.12
CA THR A 204 3.15 -20.23 -0.28
C THR A 204 1.74 -19.99 0.27
N MET A 205 0.72 -20.07 -0.60
CA MET A 205 -0.66 -19.85 -0.21
C MET A 205 -1.18 -20.93 0.75
N ASN A 206 -0.87 -22.21 0.49
CA ASN A 206 -1.26 -23.29 1.38
C ASN A 206 -0.56 -23.20 2.75
N VAL A 207 0.73 -22.85 2.79
CA VAL A 207 1.44 -22.61 4.05
C VAL A 207 0.77 -21.50 4.84
N MET A 208 0.52 -20.35 4.22
CA MET A 208 -0.13 -19.20 4.88
C MET A 208 -1.52 -19.58 5.39
N MET A 209 -2.39 -20.12 4.55
CA MET A 209 -3.77 -20.40 4.93
C MET A 209 -3.90 -21.53 5.95
N ARG A 210 -3.02 -22.53 5.92
CA ARG A 210 -2.99 -23.55 6.98
C ARG A 210 -2.47 -23.02 8.30
N MET A 211 -1.48 -22.13 8.28
CA MET A 211 -1.01 -21.49 9.51
C MET A 211 -2.09 -20.55 10.09
N MET A 212 -2.81 -19.84 9.23
CA MET A 212 -3.80 -18.84 9.64
C MET A 212 -5.14 -19.44 10.07
N ALA A 213 -5.71 -20.33 9.25
CA ALA A 213 -7.06 -20.85 9.42
C ALA A 213 -7.14 -22.39 9.35
N GLY A 214 -6.00 -23.08 9.19
CA GLY A 214 -5.96 -24.54 9.12
C GLY A 214 -6.43 -25.13 7.78
N LYS A 215 -6.75 -24.30 6.77
CA LYS A 215 -7.33 -24.73 5.49
C LYS A 215 -6.33 -24.76 4.34
N ARG A 216 -6.56 -25.66 3.38
CA ARG A 216 -5.81 -25.80 2.13
C ARG A 216 -6.70 -25.44 0.93
N TYR A 217 -6.18 -24.66 -0.02
CA TYR A 217 -6.96 -24.17 -1.18
C TYR A 217 -6.37 -24.53 -2.54
N TYR A 218 -5.21 -25.19 -2.56
CA TYR A 218 -4.55 -25.69 -3.76
C TYR A 218 -4.16 -27.15 -3.61
N GLY A 219 -4.13 -27.87 -4.73
CA GLY A 219 -3.79 -29.30 -4.80
C GLY A 219 -4.99 -30.24 -4.68
N GLU A 220 -4.70 -31.54 -4.67
CA GLU A 220 -5.71 -32.60 -4.73
C GLU A 220 -6.48 -32.80 -3.41
N ASN A 221 -5.86 -32.43 -2.28
CA ASN A 221 -6.42 -32.62 -0.94
C ASN A 221 -7.16 -31.37 -0.44
N VAL A 222 -7.90 -30.71 -1.33
CA VAL A 222 -8.77 -29.59 -0.95
C VAL A 222 -10.09 -30.16 -0.44
N GLU A 223 -10.50 -29.71 0.75
CA GLU A 223 -11.73 -30.20 1.40
C GLU A 223 -13.00 -29.67 0.71
N ASP A 224 -13.00 -28.38 0.36
CA ASP A 224 -14.10 -27.69 -0.32
C ASP A 224 -13.61 -27.05 -1.63
N ALA A 225 -14.00 -27.64 -2.75
CA ALA A 225 -13.60 -27.20 -4.08
C ALA A 225 -14.18 -25.83 -4.47
N GLU A 226 -15.40 -25.52 -4.03
CA GLU A 226 -16.07 -24.25 -4.34
C GLU A 226 -15.49 -23.11 -3.50
N GLU A 227 -15.27 -23.32 -2.20
CA GLU A 227 -14.56 -22.37 -1.35
C GLU A 227 -13.15 -22.10 -1.89
N ALA A 228 -12.42 -23.14 -2.28
CA ALA A 228 -11.08 -22.98 -2.82
C ALA A 228 -11.06 -22.24 -4.16
N LYS A 229 -12.06 -22.43 -5.01
CA LYS A 229 -12.22 -21.66 -6.24
C LYS A 229 -12.43 -20.18 -5.93
N ARG A 230 -13.35 -19.85 -5.02
CA ARG A 230 -13.59 -18.47 -4.55
C ARG A 230 -12.30 -17.84 -4.02
N PHE A 231 -11.54 -18.56 -3.19
CA PHE A 231 -10.27 -18.08 -2.65
C PHE A 231 -9.25 -17.75 -3.76
N ARG A 232 -9.06 -18.66 -4.73
CA ARG A 232 -8.11 -18.46 -5.85
C ARG A 232 -8.48 -17.26 -6.72
N GLU A 233 -9.78 -17.05 -6.96
CA GLU A 233 -10.28 -15.89 -7.69
C GLU A 233 -9.97 -14.59 -6.93
N ILE A 234 -10.27 -14.54 -5.63
CA ILE A 234 -9.99 -13.38 -4.76
C ILE A 234 -8.49 -13.05 -4.74
N VAL A 235 -7.62 -14.05 -4.56
CA VAL A 235 -6.16 -13.88 -4.58
C VAL A 235 -5.68 -13.33 -5.91
N THR A 236 -6.17 -13.89 -7.03
CA THR A 236 -5.78 -13.47 -8.38
C THR A 236 -6.19 -12.03 -8.66
N GLU A 237 -7.43 -11.67 -8.33
CA GLU A 237 -7.96 -10.32 -8.52
C GLU A 237 -7.24 -9.30 -7.63
N THR A 238 -6.95 -9.66 -6.38
CA THR A 238 -6.24 -8.80 -5.41
C THR A 238 -4.81 -8.53 -5.87
N LEU A 239 -4.06 -9.55 -6.30
CA LEU A 239 -2.69 -9.37 -6.81
C LEU A 239 -2.67 -8.51 -8.08
N ARG A 240 -3.64 -8.72 -8.98
CA ARG A 240 -3.75 -7.96 -10.24
C ARG A 240 -4.01 -6.47 -9.98
N LEU A 241 -4.97 -6.16 -9.12
CA LEU A 241 -5.40 -4.78 -8.85
C LEU A 241 -4.47 -4.06 -7.86
N GLY A 242 -3.95 -4.76 -6.85
CA GLY A 242 -3.07 -4.19 -5.83
C GLY A 242 -1.73 -3.73 -6.40
N GLY A 243 -1.21 -4.43 -7.40
CA GLY A 243 0.03 -4.05 -8.12
C GLY A 243 -0.20 -3.10 -9.30
N ALA A 244 -1.44 -2.77 -9.64
CA ALA A 244 -1.74 -1.93 -10.80
C ALA A 244 -1.50 -0.44 -10.49
N THR A 245 -0.79 0.25 -11.39
CA THR A 245 -0.66 1.71 -11.36
C THR A 245 -1.97 2.34 -11.85
N ASN A 246 -2.79 2.86 -10.93
CA ASN A 246 -4.06 3.51 -11.27
C ASN A 246 -3.81 4.98 -11.67
N LEU A 247 -4.14 5.35 -12.91
CA LEU A 247 -3.98 6.73 -13.38
C LEU A 247 -4.80 7.73 -12.54
N GLY A 248 -5.95 7.29 -12.01
CA GLY A 248 -6.76 8.08 -11.09
C GLY A 248 -6.04 8.49 -9.80
N ASP A 249 -4.97 7.80 -9.38
CA ASP A 249 -4.18 8.22 -8.21
C ASP A 249 -3.31 9.46 -8.47
N PHE A 250 -2.98 9.71 -9.73
CA PHE A 250 -2.06 10.75 -10.17
C PHE A 250 -2.76 11.90 -10.90
N LEU A 251 -3.89 11.62 -11.55
CA LEU A 251 -4.63 12.55 -12.40
C LEU A 251 -6.04 12.81 -11.83
N PRO A 252 -6.25 13.90 -11.06
CA PRO A 252 -7.55 14.22 -10.47
C PRO A 252 -8.68 14.35 -11.49
N VAL A 253 -8.37 14.82 -12.69
CA VAL A 253 -9.36 15.00 -13.78
C VAL A 253 -9.99 13.68 -14.21
N ILE A 254 -9.23 12.57 -14.20
CA ILE A 254 -9.75 11.24 -14.54
C ILE A 254 -10.79 10.77 -13.52
N ARG A 255 -10.60 11.11 -12.23
CA ARG A 255 -11.60 10.83 -11.19
C ARG A 255 -12.88 11.63 -11.40
N TRP A 256 -12.76 12.90 -11.79
CA TRP A 256 -13.93 13.77 -12.04
C TRP A 256 -14.75 13.31 -13.26
N LEU A 257 -14.08 12.85 -14.32
CA LEU A 257 -14.73 12.34 -15.53
C LEU A 257 -15.41 10.97 -15.35
N GLY A 258 -15.39 10.39 -14.16
CA GLY A 258 -16.12 9.15 -13.86
C GLY A 258 -15.58 7.91 -14.60
N VAL A 259 -14.34 7.94 -15.10
CA VAL A 259 -13.64 6.78 -15.69
C VAL A 259 -13.19 5.86 -14.55
N GLY A 260 -14.16 5.38 -13.78
CA GLY A 260 -14.02 4.76 -12.46
C GLY A 260 -14.03 3.24 -12.48
N ASP A 261 -13.86 2.58 -13.62
CA ASP A 261 -13.90 1.12 -13.70
C ASP A 261 -12.84 0.46 -12.79
N ALA A 262 -11.67 1.07 -12.66
CA ALA A 262 -10.64 0.60 -11.73
C ALA A 262 -11.07 0.74 -10.25
N GLU A 263 -11.76 1.82 -9.88
CA GLU A 263 -12.27 2.03 -8.52
C GLU A 263 -13.43 1.08 -8.20
N LYS A 264 -14.33 0.86 -9.17
CA LYS A 264 -15.42 -0.13 -9.07
C LYS A 264 -14.87 -1.55 -8.87
N SER A 265 -13.90 -1.97 -9.69
CA SER A 265 -13.26 -3.28 -9.52
C SER A 265 -12.56 -3.42 -8.17
N LEU A 266 -11.94 -2.36 -7.63
CA LEU A 266 -11.35 -2.39 -6.28
C LEU A 266 -12.42 -2.60 -5.20
N ILE A 267 -13.57 -1.93 -5.31
CA ILE A 267 -14.70 -2.08 -4.38
C ILE A 267 -15.26 -3.51 -4.44
N GLU A 268 -15.49 -4.03 -5.65
CA GLU A 268 -16.02 -5.39 -5.85
C GLU A 268 -15.10 -6.44 -5.22
N VAL A 269 -13.78 -6.34 -5.46
CA VAL A 269 -12.80 -7.26 -4.89
C VAL A 269 -12.70 -7.10 -3.38
N GLN A 270 -12.77 -5.87 -2.85
CA GLN A 270 -12.83 -5.66 -1.41
C GLN A 270 -14.03 -6.38 -0.79
N ASN A 271 -15.22 -6.23 -1.36
CA ASN A 271 -16.43 -6.86 -0.82
C ASN A 271 -16.33 -8.39 -0.83
N LYS A 272 -15.84 -9.00 -1.93
CA LYS A 272 -15.61 -10.45 -1.99
C LYS A 272 -14.63 -10.92 -0.92
N ARG A 273 -13.53 -10.19 -0.74
CA ARG A 273 -12.47 -10.48 0.23
C ARG A 273 -12.99 -10.36 1.66
N ASP A 274 -13.72 -9.29 1.97
CA ASP A 274 -14.27 -9.03 3.30
C ASP A 274 -15.30 -10.09 3.69
N ALA A 275 -16.19 -10.47 2.77
CA ALA A 275 -17.14 -11.57 2.99
C ALA A 275 -16.43 -12.90 3.26
N PHE A 276 -15.43 -13.25 2.44
CA PHE A 276 -14.66 -14.48 2.60
C PHE A 276 -13.92 -14.55 3.93
N LEU A 277 -13.25 -13.46 4.34
CA LEU A 277 -12.54 -13.41 5.62
C LEU A 277 -13.50 -13.48 6.80
N GLN A 278 -14.68 -12.86 6.69
CA GLN A 278 -15.70 -12.94 7.72
C GLN A 278 -16.19 -14.38 7.91
N GLU A 279 -16.50 -15.09 6.82
CA GLU A 279 -16.84 -16.53 6.85
C GLU A 279 -15.73 -17.32 7.56
N LEU A 280 -14.47 -17.09 7.18
CA LEU A 280 -13.31 -17.81 7.72
C LEU A 280 -13.06 -17.55 9.21
N VAL A 281 -13.21 -16.30 9.66
CA VAL A 281 -13.06 -15.91 11.07
C VAL A 281 -14.17 -16.53 11.91
N GLU A 282 -15.42 -16.51 11.44
CA GLU A 282 -16.54 -17.10 12.18
C GLU A 282 -16.40 -18.62 12.30
N GLU A 283 -15.97 -19.31 11.26
CA GLU A 283 -15.63 -20.74 11.36
C GLU A 283 -14.54 -21.01 12.41
N CYS A 284 -13.48 -20.19 12.43
CA CYS A 284 -12.43 -20.30 13.43
C CYS A 284 -12.95 -20.01 14.85
N LYS A 285 -13.83 -19.03 15.02
CA LYS A 285 -14.49 -18.75 16.32
C LYS A 285 -15.34 -19.94 16.80
N ILE A 286 -16.12 -20.56 15.90
CA ILE A 286 -16.91 -21.75 16.23
C ILE A 286 -16.00 -22.90 16.67
N ARG A 287 -14.93 -23.17 15.90
CA ARG A 287 -13.94 -24.21 16.21
C ARG A 287 -13.24 -23.93 17.55
N PHE A 288 -12.83 -22.70 17.79
CA PHE A 288 -12.18 -22.27 19.02
C PHE A 288 -13.06 -22.48 20.26
N ARG A 289 -14.34 -22.11 20.18
CA ARG A 289 -15.32 -22.32 21.26
C ARG A 289 -15.61 -23.79 21.51
N SER A 290 -15.59 -24.63 20.47
CA SER A 290 -15.90 -26.06 20.60
C SER A 290 -14.92 -26.83 21.49
N TYR A 291 -13.70 -26.32 21.68
CA TYR A 291 -12.67 -26.93 22.54
C TYR A 291 -12.41 -26.14 23.84
N GLY A 292 -13.30 -25.22 24.23
CA GLY A 292 -13.33 -24.63 25.57
C GLY A 292 -12.46 -23.37 25.80
N GLY A 293 -11.96 -22.70 24.75
CA GLY A 293 -11.30 -21.40 24.84
C GLY A 293 -9.89 -21.38 25.46
N ASP A 294 -9.60 -22.24 26.43
CA ASP A 294 -8.33 -22.24 27.17
C ASP A 294 -7.35 -23.38 26.77
N ALA A 295 -6.07 -23.06 26.85
CA ALA A 295 -4.95 -23.73 26.19
C ALA A 295 -4.23 -24.75 27.09
N ALA A 296 -4.84 -25.89 27.36
CA ALA A 296 -4.06 -27.13 27.40
C ALA A 296 -4.32 -27.83 26.08
N ALA A 297 -3.30 -27.93 25.23
CA ALA A 297 -3.37 -28.55 23.91
C ALA A 297 -4.27 -29.79 23.96
N THR A 298 -5.44 -29.74 23.32
CA THR A 298 -6.20 -30.95 23.06
C THR A 298 -5.29 -31.83 22.21
N GLU A 299 -4.96 -33.01 22.73
CA GLU A 299 -3.96 -33.92 22.20
C GLU A 299 -4.02 -33.98 20.66
N GLY A 300 -3.02 -33.38 20.00
CA GLY A 300 -2.79 -33.54 18.57
C GLY A 300 -3.20 -32.40 17.63
N LYS A 301 -3.85 -31.30 18.06
CA LYS A 301 -4.17 -30.16 17.17
C LYS A 301 -3.48 -28.85 17.57
N THR A 302 -2.57 -28.38 16.71
CA THR A 302 -1.91 -27.07 16.85
C THR A 302 -2.92 -25.94 16.57
N LYS A 303 -3.03 -24.97 17.50
CA LYS A 303 -3.86 -23.77 17.30
C LYS A 303 -3.42 -22.99 16.07
N THR A 304 -4.36 -22.47 15.29
CA THR A 304 -4.09 -21.58 14.16
C THR A 304 -3.76 -20.17 14.63
N MET A 305 -3.20 -19.31 13.76
CA MET A 305 -2.92 -17.91 14.13
C MET A 305 -4.19 -17.15 14.49
N ILE A 306 -5.32 -17.38 13.78
CA ILE A 306 -6.61 -16.75 14.13
C ILE A 306 -7.05 -17.19 15.53
N GLU A 307 -6.98 -18.48 15.83
CA GLU A 307 -7.34 -19.00 17.17
C GLU A 307 -6.44 -18.45 18.28
N MET A 308 -5.16 -18.24 17.99
CA MET A 308 -4.26 -17.57 18.94
C MET A 308 -4.66 -16.11 19.17
N MET A 309 -5.08 -15.39 18.13
CA MET A 309 -5.56 -14.01 18.26
C MET A 309 -6.92 -13.93 18.99
N LEU A 310 -7.81 -14.89 18.75
CA LEU A 310 -9.08 -15.00 19.49
C LEU A 310 -8.84 -15.23 20.99
N ALA A 311 -7.87 -16.08 21.35
CA ALA A 311 -7.48 -16.28 22.74
C ALA A 311 -6.91 -15.00 23.40
N LEU A 312 -6.23 -14.14 22.64
CA LEU A 312 -5.78 -12.84 23.12
C LEU A 312 -6.94 -11.85 23.25
N GLN A 313 -7.90 -11.89 22.34
CA GLN A 313 -9.13 -11.10 22.39
C GLN A 313 -9.99 -11.41 23.62
N GLU A 314 -10.08 -12.67 24.05
CA GLU A 314 -10.78 -13.01 25.31
C GLU A 314 -10.11 -12.40 26.55
N LYS A 315 -8.79 -12.21 26.51
CA LYS A 315 -8.02 -11.62 27.63
C LYS A 315 -8.04 -10.09 27.60
N GLU A 316 -7.93 -9.49 26.41
CA GLU A 316 -7.79 -8.05 26.19
C GLU A 316 -8.70 -7.58 25.03
N PRO A 317 -10.04 -7.58 25.21
CA PRO A 317 -11.00 -7.34 24.12
C PRO A 317 -10.91 -5.94 23.52
N ASP A 318 -10.57 -4.93 24.32
CA ASP A 318 -10.42 -3.55 23.86
C ASP A 318 -9.20 -3.36 22.95
N TYR A 319 -8.19 -4.21 23.12
CA TYR A 319 -6.92 -4.14 22.40
C TYR A 319 -6.93 -5.01 21.12
N TYR A 320 -7.56 -6.19 21.16
CA TYR A 320 -7.66 -7.11 20.01
C TYR A 320 -9.08 -7.11 19.40
N LYS A 321 -9.47 -6.00 18.78
CA LYS A 321 -10.77 -5.89 18.10
C LYS A 321 -10.84 -6.79 16.86
N ASP A 322 -12.04 -7.21 16.48
CA ASP A 322 -12.30 -7.99 15.25
C ASP A 322 -11.74 -7.32 13.98
N GLU A 323 -11.75 -5.99 13.94
CA GLU A 323 -11.14 -5.21 12.85
C GLU A 323 -9.63 -5.39 12.78
N ILE A 324 -8.94 -5.48 13.93
CA ILE A 324 -7.49 -5.69 13.98
C ILE A 324 -7.16 -7.11 13.52
N ILE A 325 -7.93 -8.11 13.97
CA ILE A 325 -7.75 -9.50 13.54
C ILE A 325 -7.90 -9.62 12.02
N ARG A 326 -9.02 -9.09 11.47
CA ARG A 326 -9.26 -9.11 10.02
C ARG A 326 -8.22 -8.33 9.23
N SER A 327 -7.80 -7.18 9.73
CA SER A 327 -6.76 -6.35 9.11
C SER A 327 -5.42 -7.09 9.05
N LEU A 328 -5.03 -7.76 10.14
CA LEU A 328 -3.78 -8.54 10.19
C LEU A 328 -3.82 -9.83 9.38
N MET A 329 -5.01 -10.38 9.12
CA MET A 329 -5.18 -11.52 8.20
C MET A 329 -4.97 -11.17 6.73
N LEU A 330 -4.80 -9.89 6.40
CA LEU A 330 -4.65 -9.43 5.02
C LEU A 330 -3.24 -8.96 4.68
N GLU A 331 -2.32 -9.08 5.63
CA GLU A 331 -0.95 -8.59 5.57
C GLU A 331 0.06 -9.63 5.11
#